data_AF-X1QDK9-F1
#
_entry.id   AF-X1QDK9-F1
#
_cell.length_a   1.000
_cell.length_b   1.000
_cell.length_c   1.000
_cell.angle_alpha   90.00
_cell.angle_beta   90.00
_cell.angle_gamma   90.00
#
_symmetry.space_group_name_H-M   'P 1'
#
loop_
_entity.id
_entity.type
_entity.pdbx_description
1 polymer ?
#
loop_
_entity_poly.entity_id
_entity_poly.type
_entity_poly.pdbx_seq_one_letter_code
_entity_poly.pdbx_strand_id
1 'polypeptide(L)'
;MLYKAFNVTGEANKTVFDDGLVSTVEEPKKIRAVIISVSGWRSNNVEGWIETTRILEINDQVLNTSDEFGAANAYSSTVKMLRIPIEEDLKPGLTFKIAINSGAIPTSIVGAYEYEHVT
;
A
#
# COMPACT_ATOMS: atom_id res chain seq x y z
N MET A 1 -5.76 0.40 -18.44
CA MET A 1 -5.41 0.56 -17.02
C MET A 1 -6.32 -0.33 -16.21
N LEU A 2 -5.75 -1.13 -15.31
CA LEU A 2 -6.43 -2.14 -14.49
C LEU A 2 -6.16 -1.88 -13.01
N TYR A 3 -7.03 -2.42 -12.16
CA TYR A 3 -6.91 -2.29 -10.72
C TYR A 3 -7.06 -3.63 -10.02
N LYS A 4 -6.19 -3.90 -9.04
CA LYS A 4 -6.30 -5.04 -8.13
C LYS A 4 -6.41 -4.53 -6.70
N ALA A 5 -7.56 -4.73 -6.07
CA ALA A 5 -7.79 -4.36 -4.68
C ALA A 5 -6.98 -5.23 -3.72
N PHE A 6 -6.61 -4.67 -2.57
CA PHE A 6 -5.99 -5.39 -1.46
C PHE A 6 -6.50 -4.85 -0.12
N ASN A 7 -6.34 -5.67 0.91
CA ASN A 7 -6.57 -5.33 2.30
C ASN A 7 -5.52 -6.03 3.15
N VAL A 8 -4.87 -5.30 4.05
CA VAL A 8 -3.93 -5.85 5.02
C VAL A 8 -4.37 -5.45 6.42
N THR A 9 -4.57 -6.44 7.27
CA THR A 9 -4.77 -6.21 8.70
C THR A 9 -3.42 -6.29 9.40
N GLY A 10 -2.93 -5.16 9.93
CA GLY A 10 -1.67 -5.13 10.66
C GLY A 10 -1.72 -5.90 11.98
N GLU A 11 -0.55 -6.32 12.45
CA GLU A 11 -0.34 -6.95 13.75
C GLU A 11 0.67 -6.15 14.57
N ALA A 12 0.49 -6.09 15.89
CA ALA A 12 1.40 -5.33 16.75
C ALA A 12 2.85 -5.85 16.68
N ASN A 13 3.80 -4.92 16.55
CA ASN A 13 5.24 -5.16 16.48
C ASN A 13 5.68 -6.05 15.32
N LYS A 14 4.97 -6.00 14.20
CA LYS A 14 5.25 -6.83 13.02
C LYS A 14 4.97 -6.09 11.71
N THR A 15 5.66 -6.55 10.68
CA THR A 15 5.35 -6.25 9.29
C THR A 15 4.43 -7.32 8.74
N VAL A 16 3.24 -6.92 8.28
CA VAL A 16 2.27 -7.80 7.62
C VAL A 16 2.17 -7.41 6.16
N PHE A 17 2.27 -8.40 5.27
CA PHE A 17 2.23 -8.23 3.82
C PHE A 17 0.87 -8.62 3.27
N ASP A 18 0.49 -8.03 2.14
CA ASP A 18 -0.59 -8.51 1.31
C ASP A 18 -0.14 -9.68 0.40
N ASP A 19 -1.08 -10.14 -0.43
CA ASP A 19 -0.82 -11.19 -1.42
C ASP A 19 0.02 -10.70 -2.62
N GLY A 20 -0.08 -9.40 -2.94
CA GLY A 20 0.72 -8.72 -3.95
C GLY A 20 0.17 -8.74 -5.36
N LEU A 21 0.80 -7.96 -6.24
CA LEU A 21 0.60 -7.96 -7.68
C LEU A 21 1.70 -8.80 -8.34
N VAL A 22 1.33 -9.96 -8.89
CA VAL A 22 2.25 -10.89 -9.57
C VAL A 22 2.28 -10.59 -11.06
N SER A 23 3.48 -10.48 -11.64
CA SER A 23 3.72 -10.40 -13.09
C SER A 23 4.15 -11.77 -13.60
N THR A 24 3.53 -12.26 -14.67
CA THR A 24 3.89 -13.56 -15.28
C THR A 24 4.47 -13.35 -16.68
N VAL A 25 4.93 -14.42 -17.31
CA VAL A 25 5.47 -14.35 -18.68
C VAL A 25 4.35 -14.07 -19.69
N GLU A 26 3.17 -14.64 -19.45
CA GLU A 26 1.98 -14.49 -20.28
C GLU A 26 1.25 -13.17 -20.01
N GLU A 27 1.37 -12.64 -18.79
CA GLU A 27 0.77 -11.38 -18.35
C GLU A 27 1.82 -10.50 -17.66
N PRO A 28 2.81 -9.97 -18.41
CA PRO A 28 3.76 -9.01 -17.86
C PRO A 28 3.02 -7.72 -17.47
N LYS A 29 3.39 -7.15 -16.31
CA LYS A 29 2.71 -6.00 -15.72
C LYS A 29 3.68 -4.87 -15.42
N LYS A 30 3.21 -3.63 -15.63
CA LYS A 30 3.83 -2.41 -15.14
C LYS A 30 2.95 -1.82 -14.06
N ILE A 31 3.52 -1.58 -12.88
CA ILE A 31 2.81 -0.86 -11.82
C ILE A 31 2.91 0.64 -12.09
N ARG A 32 1.77 1.31 -12.13
CA ARG A 32 1.68 2.76 -12.31
C ARG A 32 1.70 3.45 -10.95
N ALA A 33 0.81 3.01 -10.07
CA ALA A 33 0.67 3.59 -8.75
C ALA A 33 0.05 2.62 -7.75
N VAL A 34 0.05 3.03 -6.49
CA VAL A 34 -0.71 2.40 -5.42
C VAL A 34 -1.62 3.44 -4.81
N ILE A 35 -2.90 3.09 -4.68
CA ILE A 35 -3.91 3.91 -4.02
C ILE A 35 -4.12 3.33 -2.62
N ILE A 36 -3.90 4.11 -1.58
CA ILE A 36 -3.92 3.63 -0.18
C ILE A 36 -4.74 4.54 0.73
N SER A 37 -5.43 3.89 1.66
CA SER A 37 -5.91 4.49 2.90
C SER A 37 -5.61 3.58 4.10
N VAL A 38 -5.52 4.17 5.28
CA VAL A 38 -5.33 3.48 6.56
C VAL A 38 -6.61 3.54 7.40
N SER A 39 -6.82 2.57 8.28
CA SER A 39 -7.97 2.58 9.19
C SER A 39 -7.86 3.65 10.28
N GLY A 40 -6.64 4.09 10.59
CA GLY A 40 -6.31 5.09 11.61
C GLY A 40 -4.81 5.40 11.61
N TRP A 41 -4.43 6.55 12.17
CA TRP A 41 -3.03 6.93 12.31
C TRP A 41 -2.45 6.52 13.64
N ARG A 42 -1.38 5.73 13.57
CA ARG A 42 -0.66 5.19 14.73
C ARG A 42 0.85 5.30 14.58
N SER A 43 1.33 6.15 13.67
CA SER A 43 2.75 6.29 13.34
C SER A 43 3.36 4.97 12.86
N ASN A 44 2.55 4.14 12.20
CA ASN A 44 2.99 2.93 11.53
C ASN A 44 3.60 3.27 10.17
N ASN A 45 4.41 2.37 9.61
CA ASN A 45 4.99 2.56 8.29
C ASN A 45 4.28 1.68 7.27
N VAL A 46 3.85 2.27 6.16
CA VAL A 46 3.36 1.57 4.98
C VAL A 46 4.51 1.41 4.01
N GLU A 47 4.74 0.17 3.59
CA GLU A 47 5.92 -0.21 2.83
C GLU A 47 5.51 -0.87 1.51
N GLY A 48 6.31 -0.65 0.46
CA GLY A 48 6.17 -1.31 -0.83
C GLY A 48 7.44 -2.07 -1.18
N TRP A 49 7.28 -3.33 -1.59
CA TRP A 49 8.37 -4.28 -1.75
C TRP A 49 8.32 -4.96 -3.12
N ILE A 50 9.48 -5.12 -3.74
CA ILE A 50 9.69 -6.09 -4.83
C ILE A 50 10.63 -7.15 -4.30
N GLU A 51 10.11 -8.36 -4.08
CA GLU A 51 10.82 -9.45 -3.41
C GLU A 51 11.41 -8.99 -2.06
N THR A 52 12.74 -8.92 -1.94
CA THR A 52 13.47 -8.50 -0.73
C THR A 52 13.86 -7.01 -0.74
N THR A 53 13.49 -6.26 -1.78
CA THR A 53 13.87 -4.85 -1.94
C THR A 53 12.69 -3.95 -1.57
N ARG A 54 12.86 -3.12 -0.54
CA ARG A 54 11.89 -2.07 -0.19
C ARG A 54 12.10 -0.87 -1.11
N ILE A 55 11.08 -0.52 -1.88
CA ILE A 55 11.10 0.61 -2.82
C ILE A 55 10.23 1.78 -2.37
N LEU A 56 9.37 1.55 -1.37
CA LEU A 56 8.49 2.55 -0.80
C LEU A 56 8.48 2.41 0.72
N GLU A 57 8.55 3.53 1.42
CA GLU A 57 8.33 3.63 2.87
C GLU A 57 7.68 4.98 3.16
N ILE A 58 6.45 4.95 3.65
CA ILE A 58 5.66 6.14 3.96
C ILE A 58 5.06 5.98 5.34
N ASN A 59 5.16 7.01 6.16
CA ASN A 59 4.49 7.03 7.46
C ASN A 59 2.97 7.16 7.29
N ASP A 60 2.19 6.41 8.08
CA ASP A 60 0.74 6.36 7.95
C ASP A 60 0.06 7.73 8.13
N GLN A 61 0.67 8.67 8.86
CA GLN A 61 0.14 10.01 9.13
C GLN A 61 0.01 10.90 7.90
N VAL A 62 0.68 10.59 6.79
CA VAL A 62 0.49 11.34 5.52
C VAL A 62 -0.54 10.70 4.61
N LEU A 63 -1.07 9.53 5.00
CA LEU A 63 -2.07 8.77 4.25
C LEU A 63 -3.48 9.16 4.68
N ASN A 64 -4.46 8.88 3.82
CA ASN A 64 -5.85 9.11 4.15
C ASN A 64 -6.32 8.11 5.21
N THR A 65 -7.13 8.57 6.15
CA THR A 65 -7.74 7.73 7.18
C THR A 65 -9.26 7.71 7.06
N SER A 66 -9.92 6.73 7.70
CA SER A 66 -11.37 6.76 7.89
C SER A 66 -11.81 8.01 8.68
N ASP A 67 -12.94 8.61 8.30
CA ASP A 67 -13.48 9.85 8.88
C ASP A 67 -13.83 9.71 10.39
N GLU A 68 -14.03 8.47 10.88
CA GLU A 68 -14.47 8.19 12.26
C GLU A 68 -13.36 8.33 13.32
N PHE A 69 -12.08 8.34 12.93
CA PHE A 69 -10.94 8.43 13.88
C PHE A 69 -10.44 9.86 14.16
N GLY A 70 -11.04 10.89 13.58
CA GLY A 70 -10.65 12.30 13.72
C GLY A 70 -11.01 12.98 15.06
N ALA A 71 -11.52 12.24 16.04
CA ALA A 71 -12.05 12.80 17.28
C ALA A 71 -10.94 13.06 18.32
N ALA A 72 -10.41 14.30 18.30
CA ALA A 72 -10.14 15.19 19.44
C ALA A 72 -8.99 16.16 19.14
N ASN A 73 -7.97 15.72 18.39
CA ASN A 73 -6.87 16.54 17.86
C ASN A 73 -6.11 15.70 16.81
N ALA A 74 -6.26 15.93 15.50
CA ALA A 74 -5.39 15.28 14.51
C ALA A 74 -5.47 15.95 13.13
N TYR A 75 -4.32 16.18 12.51
CA TYR A 75 -4.16 16.71 11.16
C TYR A 75 -4.80 15.79 10.12
N SER A 76 -6.07 16.01 9.75
CA SER A 76 -6.79 15.26 8.71
C SER A 76 -6.12 15.39 7.33
N SER A 77 -5.87 14.29 6.59
CA SER A 77 -5.65 14.39 5.15
C SER A 77 -6.96 14.87 4.52
N THR A 78 -6.93 16.01 3.83
CA THR A 78 -8.11 16.62 3.21
C THR A 78 -8.46 16.01 1.85
N VAL A 79 -7.68 15.03 1.39
CA VAL A 79 -7.82 14.40 0.08
C VAL A 79 -8.47 13.04 0.26
N LYS A 80 -9.53 12.71 -0.49
CA LYS A 80 -10.24 11.42 -0.31
C LYS A 80 -9.51 10.21 -0.88
N MET A 81 -8.52 10.41 -1.75
CA MET A 81 -7.75 9.33 -2.37
C MET A 81 -6.31 9.77 -2.58
N LEU A 82 -5.35 9.07 -1.97
CA LEU A 82 -3.93 9.31 -2.16
C LEU A 82 -3.37 8.28 -3.15
N ARG A 83 -2.93 8.77 -4.31
CA ARG A 83 -2.28 7.98 -5.36
C ARG A 83 -0.78 8.18 -5.27
N ILE A 84 -0.05 7.12 -4.96
CA ILE A 84 1.42 7.12 -4.86
C ILE A 84 2.00 6.55 -6.16
N PRO A 85 2.67 7.35 -7.01
CA PRO A 85 3.26 6.84 -8.24
C PRO A 85 4.44 5.91 -7.92
N ILE A 86 4.50 4.77 -8.62
CA ILE A 86 5.61 3.82 -8.57
C ILE A 86 6.28 3.75 -9.94
N GLU A 87 5.49 3.63 -11.02
CA GLU A 87 5.95 3.67 -12.42
C GLU A 87 7.05 2.63 -12.78
N GLU A 88 7.01 1.45 -12.16
CA GLU A 88 8.00 0.37 -12.32
C GLU A 88 7.50 -0.76 -13.22
N ASP A 89 8.39 -1.29 -14.07
CA ASP A 89 8.12 -2.50 -14.85
C ASP A 89 8.39 -3.74 -14.00
N LEU A 90 7.36 -4.53 -13.74
CA LEU A 90 7.48 -5.73 -12.93
C LEU A 90 7.94 -6.89 -13.82
N LYS A 91 9.21 -7.29 -13.69
CA LYS A 91 9.76 -8.41 -14.45
C LYS A 91 8.90 -9.67 -14.23
N PRO A 92 8.71 -10.49 -15.28
CA PRO A 92 8.01 -11.76 -15.15
C PRO A 92 8.59 -12.63 -14.02
N GLY A 93 7.71 -13.19 -13.19
CA GLY A 93 8.05 -13.99 -12.01
C GLY A 93 8.21 -13.19 -10.72
N LEU A 94 8.23 -11.86 -10.76
CA LEU A 94 8.32 -11.02 -9.55
C LEU A 94 6.93 -10.63 -9.03
N THR A 95 6.88 -10.36 -7.73
CA THR A 95 5.69 -9.84 -7.06
C THR A 95 5.97 -8.49 -6.39
N PHE A 96 5.13 -7.50 -6.67
CA PHE A 96 5.09 -6.28 -5.87
C PHE A 96 4.11 -6.45 -4.72
N LYS A 97 4.55 -6.22 -3.49
CA LYS A 97 3.73 -6.35 -2.28
C LYS A 97 3.63 -5.04 -1.55
N ILE A 98 2.49 -4.83 -0.92
CA ILE A 98 2.31 -3.75 0.05
C ILE A 98 2.27 -4.39 1.44
N ALA A 99 2.89 -3.70 2.39
CA ALA A 99 2.95 -4.12 3.76
C ALA A 99 2.65 -2.96 4.71
N ILE A 100 2.23 -3.31 5.92
CA ILE A 100 2.21 -2.38 7.04
C ILE A 100 3.10 -2.91 8.16
N ASN A 101 4.06 -2.09 8.56
CA ASN A 101 4.91 -2.30 9.71
C ASN A 101 4.31 -1.53 10.90
N SER A 102 3.66 -2.26 11.79
CA SER A 102 2.97 -1.66 12.93
C SER A 102 3.82 -1.69 14.19
N GLY A 103 3.81 -0.58 14.93
CA GLY A 103 4.33 -0.50 16.30
C GLY A 103 3.40 -1.21 17.29
N ALA A 104 3.15 -0.59 18.45
CA ALA A 104 2.34 -1.20 19.49
C ALA A 104 0.85 -1.32 19.14
N ILE A 105 0.31 -0.42 18.31
CA ILE A 105 -1.11 -0.38 17.95
C ILE A 105 -1.26 -0.79 16.48
N PRO A 106 -1.89 -1.94 16.18
CA PRO A 106 -2.10 -2.38 14.82
C PRO A 106 -3.09 -1.48 14.10
N THR A 107 -2.85 -1.25 12.81
CA THR A 107 -3.80 -0.60 11.89
C THR A 107 -3.94 -1.42 10.63
N SER A 108 -5.06 -1.24 9.93
CA SER A 108 -5.29 -1.88 8.64
C SER A 108 -5.06 -0.90 7.51
N ILE A 109 -4.64 -1.40 6.36
CA ILE A 109 -4.58 -0.64 5.11
C ILE A 109 -5.49 -1.28 4.08
N VAL A 110 -6.17 -0.43 3.32
CA VAL A 110 -7.00 -0.83 2.19
C VAL A 110 -6.64 0.02 0.98
N GLY A 111 -6.66 -0.60 -0.18
CA GLY A 111 -6.19 0.06 -1.38
C GLY A 111 -6.33 -0.76 -2.65
N ALA A 112 -5.70 -0.26 -3.69
CA ALA A 112 -5.58 -0.97 -4.96
C ALA A 112 -4.24 -0.68 -5.64
N TYR A 113 -3.73 -1.69 -6.32
CA TYR A 113 -2.68 -1.54 -7.33
C TYR A 113 -3.28 -0.98 -8.60
N GLU A 114 -2.71 0.11 -9.11
CA GLU A 114 -2.98 0.61 -10.45
C GLU A 114 -1.90 0.10 -11.39
N TYR A 115 -2.27 -0.65 -12.42
CA TYR A 115 -1.30 -1.29 -13.31
C TYR A 115 -1.80 -1.39 -14.75
N GLU A 116 -0.89 -1.77 -15.64
CA GLU A 116 -1.18 -2.10 -17.03
C GLU A 116 -0.43 -3.37 -17.46
N HIS A 117 -0.90 -3.99 -18.53
CA HIS A 117 -0.15 -5.04 -19.20
C HIS A 117 0.91 -4.41 -20.10
N VAL A 118 2.11 -4.99 -20.08
CA VAL A 118 3.20 -4.59 -20.98
C VAL A 118 3.14 -5.50 -22.21
N THR A 119 2.81 -4.95 -23.37
CA THR A 119 2.91 -5.69 -24.64
C THR A 119 4.33 -5.80 -25.13
#